data_AF-A0A5D6XZJ1-F1
#
_entry.id   AF-A0A5D6XZJ1-F1
#
_cell.length_a   1.000
_cell.length_b   1.000
_cell.length_c   1.000
_cell.angle_alpha   90.00
_cell.angle_beta   90.00
_cell.angle_gamma   90.00
#
_symmetry.space_group_name_H-M   'P 1'
#
loop_
_entity.id
_entity.type
_entity.pdbx_description
1 polymer ?
#
loop_
_entity_poly.entity_id
_entity_poly.type
_entity_poly.pdbx_seq_one_letter_code
_entity_poly.pdbx_strand_id
1 'polypeptide(L)'
;MLARSLLRSAATARATAGATGAQVARFSSANDMHGTTILCVRKNGKVCLIGDGQVSLGSTVVKPNAKKVRRINDNIVAGFAGSTADAFTLMERLESKLDEYPGQLARSCVELAKAWRTDKYLRRLEELRQAILIVSDSKQSYTLTGNGDVIEPHDGIIGIGSGGTYALAAARALIDQPNLDAEEIGRRSMQIAADICVYTNHNFVVEVLEGETPEEKKD
;
A
#
# COMPACT_ATOMS: atom_id res chain seq x y z
N MET A 1 48.58 -45.27 39.71
CA MET A 1 47.29 -45.47 39.03
C MET A 1 46.34 -44.36 39.47
N LEU A 2 45.83 -43.61 38.48
CA LEU A 2 44.69 -42.70 38.52
C LEU A 2 44.77 -41.37 39.29
N ALA A 3 44.83 -40.33 38.46
CA ALA A 3 44.56 -38.92 38.73
C ALA A 3 43.14 -38.68 39.28
N ARG A 4 43.00 -37.73 40.21
CA ARG A 4 41.77 -36.98 40.51
C ARG A 4 42.13 -35.65 41.16
N SER A 5 42.17 -34.61 40.32
CA SER A 5 41.26 -33.46 40.36
C SER A 5 41.56 -32.43 41.45
N LEU A 6 42.45 -31.50 41.09
CA LEU A 6 42.46 -30.14 41.61
C LEU A 6 41.17 -29.44 41.13
N LEU A 7 40.26 -29.14 42.05
CA LEU A 7 39.23 -28.12 41.87
C LEU A 7 39.07 -27.38 43.20
N ARG A 8 39.87 -26.33 43.34
CA ARG A 8 39.65 -25.26 44.29
C ARG A 8 38.51 -24.38 43.75
N SER A 9 37.51 -24.18 44.62
CA SER A 9 36.84 -22.92 44.94
C SER A 9 36.76 -21.85 43.85
N ALA A 10 35.54 -21.55 43.41
CA ALA A 10 35.07 -20.17 43.35
C ALA A 10 33.55 -20.17 43.35
N ALA A 11 32.98 -19.49 44.34
CA ALA A 11 31.56 -19.15 44.40
C ALA A 11 31.19 -18.33 43.15
N THR A 12 30.29 -18.86 42.32
CA THR A 12 29.75 -18.11 41.18
C THR A 12 28.48 -17.40 41.63
N ALA A 13 28.59 -16.08 41.69
CA ALA A 13 27.52 -15.14 41.94
C ALA A 13 26.31 -15.42 41.03
N ARG A 14 25.12 -15.39 41.63
CA ARG A 14 23.83 -15.34 40.93
C ARG A 14 23.78 -14.02 40.15
N ALA A 15 24.05 -14.08 38.84
CA ALA A 15 23.74 -12.98 37.94
C ALA A 15 22.24 -13.02 37.63
N THR A 16 21.51 -12.08 38.22
CA THR A 16 20.16 -11.70 37.81
C THR A 16 20.24 -11.17 36.38
N ALA A 17 19.88 -11.99 35.40
CA ALA A 17 19.68 -11.53 34.03
C ALA A 17 18.44 -10.62 34.02
N GLY A 18 18.70 -9.32 34.08
CA GLY A 18 17.69 -8.29 33.87
C GLY A 18 17.10 -8.43 32.47
N ALA A 19 15.79 -8.55 32.41
CA ALA A 19 15.01 -8.38 31.21
C ALA A 19 15.07 -6.90 30.79
N THR A 20 16.12 -6.51 30.06
CA THR A 20 16.06 -5.33 29.18
C THR A 20 15.72 -5.84 27.79
N GLY A 21 14.41 -5.93 27.53
CA GLY A 21 13.86 -6.11 26.19
C GLY A 21 14.15 -4.87 25.36
N ALA A 22 15.39 -4.70 24.91
CA ALA A 22 15.67 -3.88 23.75
C ALA A 22 15.12 -4.66 22.56
N GLN A 23 13.90 -4.30 22.16
CA GLN A 23 13.29 -4.74 20.92
C GLN A 23 14.17 -4.19 19.79
N VAL A 24 15.20 -4.95 19.43
CA VAL A 24 16.04 -4.65 18.28
C VAL A 24 15.09 -4.51 17.10
N ALA A 25 15.02 -3.30 16.54
CA ALA A 25 14.24 -3.04 15.33
C ALA A 25 14.65 -4.11 14.31
N ARG A 26 13.73 -5.00 13.95
CA ARG A 26 13.94 -5.99 12.91
C ARG A 26 14.07 -5.21 11.60
N PHE A 27 15.28 -4.83 11.24
CA PHE A 27 15.58 -4.37 9.90
C PHE A 27 15.35 -5.57 8.97
N SER A 28 14.34 -5.44 8.09
CA SER A 28 13.91 -6.35 7.00
C SER A 28 14.32 -7.82 7.19
N SER A 29 13.37 -8.68 7.54
CA SER A 29 13.67 -10.11 7.55
C SER A 29 13.92 -10.57 6.10
N ALA A 30 14.88 -11.47 5.90
CA ALA A 30 15.34 -11.90 4.58
C ALA A 30 14.25 -12.51 3.66
N ASN A 31 13.03 -12.73 4.19
CA ASN A 31 11.89 -13.31 3.48
C ASN A 31 10.74 -12.31 3.23
N ASP A 32 10.87 -11.03 3.61
CA ASP A 32 9.78 -10.07 3.41
C ASP A 32 9.75 -9.57 1.97
N MET A 33 8.59 -9.73 1.31
CA MET A 33 8.36 -9.20 -0.02
C MET A 33 7.91 -7.74 0.09
N HIS A 34 8.75 -6.83 -0.39
CA HIS A 34 8.48 -5.40 -0.41
C HIS A 34 8.12 -4.94 -1.83
N GLY A 35 7.01 -4.20 -1.96
CA GLY A 35 6.63 -3.52 -3.20
C GLY A 35 5.16 -3.73 -3.60
N THR A 36 4.56 -2.82 -4.35
CA THR A 36 5.10 -1.55 -4.88
C THR A 36 4.55 -0.37 -4.04
N THR A 37 5.03 0.83 -4.31
CA THR A 37 4.45 2.10 -3.86
C THR A 37 3.39 2.55 -4.83
N ILE A 38 2.22 2.93 -4.31
CA ILE A 38 1.12 3.48 -5.10
C ILE A 38 0.60 4.74 -4.42
N LEU A 39 0.35 5.75 -5.22
CA LEU A 39 -0.19 7.04 -4.81
C LEU A 39 -1.41 7.37 -5.68
N CYS A 40 -2.50 7.74 -5.02
CA CYS A 40 -3.67 8.34 -5.62
C CYS A 40 -3.72 9.81 -5.25
N VAL A 41 -3.91 10.68 -6.23
CA VAL A 41 -4.09 12.12 -6.05
C VAL A 41 -5.34 12.55 -6.76
N ARG A 42 -6.23 13.23 -6.04
CA ARG A 42 -7.41 13.89 -6.60
C ARG A 42 -7.24 15.40 -6.54
N LYS A 43 -7.41 16.07 -7.67
CA LYS A 43 -7.38 17.53 -7.75
C LYS A 43 -8.15 18.05 -8.95
N ASN A 44 -8.95 19.10 -8.77
CA ASN A 44 -9.66 19.82 -9.83
C ASN A 44 -10.50 18.89 -10.74
N GLY A 45 -11.20 17.92 -10.17
CA GLY A 45 -11.98 16.94 -10.94
C GLY A 45 -11.16 15.83 -11.60
N LYS A 46 -9.82 15.88 -11.57
CA LYS A 46 -8.92 14.86 -12.12
C LYS A 46 -8.43 13.92 -11.03
N VAL A 47 -8.33 12.64 -11.35
CA VAL A 47 -7.74 11.61 -10.48
C VAL A 47 -6.54 11.00 -11.18
N CYS A 48 -5.39 11.03 -10.52
CA CYS A 48 -4.20 10.32 -10.95
C CYS A 48 -3.91 9.19 -9.97
N LEU A 49 -3.86 7.97 -10.47
CA LEU A 49 -3.33 6.81 -9.77
C LEU A 49 -1.98 6.45 -10.38
N ILE A 50 -0.91 6.56 -9.61
CA ILE A 50 0.46 6.31 -10.03
C ILE A 50 1.10 5.27 -9.12
N GLY A 51 1.90 4.38 -9.69
CA GLY A 51 2.65 3.40 -8.90
C GLY A 51 3.99 3.07 -9.55
N ASP A 52 4.95 2.68 -8.72
CA ASP A 52 6.23 2.19 -9.23
C ASP A 52 6.18 0.69 -9.56
N GLY A 53 7.25 0.19 -10.17
CA GLY A 53 7.33 -1.19 -10.63
C GLY A 53 8.18 -2.11 -9.77
N GLN A 54 8.81 -1.63 -8.70
CA GLN A 54 9.77 -2.43 -7.94
C GLN A 54 9.10 -3.45 -7.02
N VAL A 55 9.47 -4.72 -7.19
CA VAL A 55 9.20 -5.81 -6.25
C VAL A 55 10.53 -6.35 -5.78
N SER A 56 10.74 -6.32 -4.47
CA SER A 56 11.96 -6.74 -3.80
C SER A 56 11.65 -7.86 -2.81
N LEU A 57 12.57 -8.82 -2.67
CA LEU A 57 12.55 -9.84 -1.64
C LEU A 57 13.75 -9.57 -0.72
N GLY A 58 13.47 -9.13 0.51
CA GLY A 58 14.49 -8.57 1.39
C GLY A 58 15.24 -7.43 0.69
N SER A 59 16.55 -7.57 0.52
CA SER A 59 17.41 -6.58 -0.16
C SER A 59 17.57 -6.79 -1.67
N THR A 60 16.94 -7.81 -2.26
CA THR A 60 17.13 -8.18 -3.67
C THR A 60 15.95 -7.72 -4.52
N VAL A 61 16.19 -6.97 -5.58
CA VAL A 61 15.15 -6.62 -6.57
C VAL A 61 14.84 -7.84 -7.42
N VAL A 62 13.62 -8.37 -7.30
CA VAL A 62 13.15 -9.55 -8.06
C VAL A 62 12.55 -9.12 -9.40
N LYS A 63 11.80 -8.01 -9.41
CA LYS A 63 11.19 -7.48 -10.63
C LYS A 63 11.16 -5.95 -10.57
N PRO A 64 11.71 -5.23 -11.56
CA PRO A 64 11.74 -3.76 -11.55
C PRO A 64 10.52 -3.10 -12.24
N ASN A 65 9.67 -3.88 -12.90
CA ASN A 65 8.60 -3.39 -13.78
C ASN A 65 7.25 -4.09 -13.56
N ALA A 66 6.90 -4.39 -12.31
CA ALA A 66 5.55 -4.82 -11.98
C ALA A 66 4.53 -3.72 -12.35
N LYS A 67 3.37 -4.11 -12.88
CA LYS A 67 2.26 -3.20 -13.15
C LYS A 67 1.16 -3.50 -12.15
N LYS A 68 1.15 -2.76 -11.04
CA LYS A 68 0.16 -2.93 -9.96
C LYS A 68 -0.92 -1.84 -9.94
N VAL A 69 -0.86 -0.91 -10.88
CA VAL A 69 -1.90 0.05 -11.19
C VAL A 69 -2.61 -0.42 -12.46
N ARG A 70 -3.94 -0.44 -12.45
CA ARG A 70 -4.75 -0.85 -13.59
C ARG A 70 -6.09 -0.13 -13.62
N ARG A 71 -6.61 0.03 -14.83
CA ARG A 71 -8.00 0.43 -15.06
C ARG A 71 -8.89 -0.82 -15.01
N ILE A 72 -9.94 -0.78 -14.19
CA ILE A 72 -10.94 -1.87 -14.09
C ILE A 72 -11.96 -1.71 -15.22
N ASN A 73 -12.48 -0.50 -15.38
CA ASN A 73 -13.39 -0.11 -16.45
C ASN A 73 -13.17 1.37 -16.78
N ASP A 74 -13.93 1.93 -17.72
CA ASP A 74 -13.75 3.31 -18.20
C ASP A 74 -13.78 4.37 -17.08
N ASN A 75 -14.46 4.08 -15.97
CA ASN A 75 -14.72 5.02 -14.90
C ASN A 75 -13.98 4.71 -13.59
N ILE A 76 -13.26 3.58 -13.50
CA ILE A 76 -12.67 3.10 -12.25
C ILE A 76 -11.22 2.68 -12.46
N VAL A 77 -10.34 3.23 -11.64
CA VAL A 77 -8.95 2.83 -11.53
C VAL A 77 -8.69 2.20 -10.17
N ALA A 78 -7.82 1.20 -10.15
CA ALA A 78 -7.42 0.51 -8.94
C ALA A 78 -5.93 0.21 -8.92
N GLY A 79 -5.36 0.17 -7.73
CA GLY A 79 -3.94 -0.10 -7.53
C GLY A 79 -3.71 -0.81 -6.22
N PHE A 80 -2.83 -1.80 -6.20
CA PHE A 80 -2.58 -2.61 -5.00
C PHE A 80 -1.11 -2.63 -4.56
N ALA A 81 -0.89 -2.67 -3.25
CA ALA A 81 0.40 -2.99 -2.65
C ALA A 81 0.33 -4.33 -1.89
N GLY A 82 1.42 -5.08 -1.90
CA GLY A 82 1.50 -6.42 -1.28
C GLY A 82 1.66 -7.56 -2.29
N SER A 83 1.30 -8.77 -1.88
CA SER A 83 1.40 -9.98 -2.71
C SER A 83 0.60 -9.88 -4.01
N THR A 84 1.23 -10.29 -5.11
CA THR A 84 0.62 -10.24 -6.45
C THR A 84 -0.57 -11.20 -6.57
N ALA A 85 -0.49 -12.40 -5.98
CA ALA A 85 -1.55 -13.40 -6.06
C ALA A 85 -2.82 -12.92 -5.33
N ASP A 86 -2.62 -12.38 -4.13
CA ASP A 86 -3.69 -11.84 -3.27
C ASP A 86 -4.41 -10.68 -3.93
N ALA A 87 -3.65 -9.82 -4.60
CA ALA A 87 -4.20 -8.70 -5.32
C ALA A 87 -5.05 -9.09 -6.52
N PHE A 88 -4.63 -10.08 -7.32
CA PHE A 88 -5.46 -10.58 -8.42
C PHE A 88 -6.81 -11.09 -7.90
N THR A 89 -6.80 -11.87 -6.81
CA THR A 89 -8.02 -12.37 -6.18
C THR A 89 -8.91 -11.23 -5.67
N LEU A 90 -8.33 -10.24 -4.99
CA LEU A 90 -9.07 -9.08 -4.46
C LEU A 90 -9.74 -8.28 -5.58
N MET A 91 -9.02 -8.04 -6.68
CA MET A 91 -9.54 -7.24 -7.77
C MET A 91 -10.59 -8.00 -8.59
N GLU A 92 -10.45 -9.30 -8.83
CA GLU A 92 -11.51 -10.12 -9.46
C GLU A 92 -12.80 -10.11 -8.64
N ARG A 93 -12.69 -10.19 -7.31
CA ARG A 93 -13.86 -10.09 -6.41
C ARG A 93 -14.46 -8.68 -6.40
N LEU A 94 -13.63 -7.64 -6.48
CA LEU A 94 -14.10 -6.27 -6.59
C LEU A 94 -14.86 -6.07 -7.90
N GLU A 95 -14.33 -6.55 -9.02
CA GLU A 95 -14.98 -6.53 -10.34
C GLU A 95 -16.37 -7.16 -10.27
N SER A 96 -16.49 -8.35 -9.68
CA SER A 96 -17.79 -8.99 -9.47
C SER A 96 -18.77 -8.14 -8.64
N LYS A 97 -18.27 -7.37 -7.65
CA LYS A 97 -19.11 -6.45 -6.85
C LYS A 97 -19.45 -5.15 -7.56
N LEU A 98 -18.63 -4.71 -8.51
CA LEU A 98 -18.92 -3.57 -9.37
C LEU A 98 -19.99 -3.92 -10.40
N ASP A 99 -19.97 -5.15 -10.91
CA ASP A 99 -21.01 -5.66 -11.82
C ASP A 99 -22.36 -5.85 -11.10
N GLU A 100 -22.36 -6.29 -9.85
CA GLU A 100 -23.57 -6.43 -9.02
C GLU A 100 -24.20 -5.07 -8.66
N TYR A 101 -23.36 -4.03 -8.48
CA TYR A 101 -23.79 -2.68 -8.09
C TYR A 101 -23.23 -1.59 -9.01
N PRO A 102 -23.69 -1.49 -10.27
CA PRO A 102 -23.16 -0.53 -11.23
C PRO A 102 -23.30 0.93 -10.74
N GLY A 103 -22.22 1.70 -10.85
CA GLY A 103 -22.17 3.12 -10.47
C GLY A 103 -22.18 3.41 -8.96
N GLN A 104 -22.13 2.37 -8.11
CA GLN A 104 -22.13 2.52 -6.65
C GLN A 104 -20.81 2.04 -6.05
N LEU A 105 -19.71 2.76 -6.32
CA LEU A 105 -18.37 2.38 -5.86
C LEU A 105 -18.32 2.12 -4.35
N ALA A 106 -18.84 3.04 -3.54
CA ALA A 106 -18.89 2.92 -2.09
C ALA A 106 -19.56 1.63 -1.62
N ARG A 107 -20.68 1.27 -2.26
CA ARG A 107 -21.42 0.04 -1.95
C ARG A 107 -20.63 -1.19 -2.32
N SER A 108 -20.05 -1.24 -3.52
CA SER A 108 -19.22 -2.36 -3.95
C SER A 108 -18.02 -2.58 -3.02
N CYS A 109 -17.36 -1.50 -2.59
CA CYS A 109 -16.27 -1.55 -1.61
C CYS A 109 -16.72 -2.11 -0.24
N VAL A 110 -17.86 -1.65 0.27
CA VAL A 110 -18.42 -2.12 1.54
C VAL A 110 -18.87 -3.58 1.47
N GLU A 111 -19.50 -4.00 0.37
CA GLU A 111 -19.93 -5.39 0.19
C GLU A 111 -18.75 -6.35 0.01
N LEU A 112 -17.68 -5.90 -0.66
CA LEU A 112 -16.41 -6.64 -0.70
C LEU A 112 -15.83 -6.81 0.72
N ALA A 113 -15.77 -5.72 1.49
CA ALA A 113 -15.26 -5.74 2.86
C ALA A 113 -16.10 -6.64 3.79
N LYS A 114 -17.43 -6.64 3.65
CA LYS A 114 -18.31 -7.57 4.37
C LYS A 114 -18.04 -9.02 3.99
N ALA A 115 -17.99 -9.31 2.70
CA ALA A 115 -17.68 -10.65 2.19
C ALA A 115 -16.32 -11.15 2.72
N TRP A 116 -15.36 -10.24 2.83
CA TRP A 116 -14.04 -10.51 3.40
C TRP A 116 -14.09 -11.02 4.84
N ARG A 117 -14.89 -10.35 5.68
CA ARG A 117 -15.01 -10.69 7.10
C ARG A 117 -15.83 -11.94 7.35
N THR A 118 -16.75 -12.30 6.44
CA THR A 118 -17.65 -13.46 6.60
C THR A 118 -17.05 -14.76 6.04
N ASP A 119 -16.18 -14.67 5.04
CA ASP A 119 -15.56 -15.85 4.42
C ASP A 119 -14.54 -16.53 5.37
N LYS A 120 -14.75 -17.81 5.66
CA LYS A 120 -13.87 -18.63 6.52
C LYS A 120 -12.56 -18.99 5.82
N TYR A 121 -12.56 -19.07 4.49
CA TYR A 121 -11.36 -19.39 3.70
C TYR A 121 -10.42 -18.19 3.61
N LEU A 122 -10.97 -16.99 3.38
CA LEU A 122 -10.16 -15.75 3.32
C LEU A 122 -9.47 -15.41 4.64
N ARG A 123 -10.10 -15.70 5.78
CA ARG A 123 -9.51 -15.48 7.11
C ARG A 123 -8.33 -16.42 7.45
N ARG A 124 -8.21 -17.54 6.74
CA ARG A 124 -7.14 -18.54 6.96
C ARG A 124 -5.90 -18.29 6.12
N LEU A 125 -6.03 -17.50 5.05
CA LEU A 125 -4.91 -17.07 4.24
C LEU A 125 -4.18 -15.95 5.00
N GLU A 126 -3.25 -16.33 5.89
CA GLU A 126 -2.41 -15.40 6.66
C GLU A 126 -1.63 -14.41 5.76
N GLU A 127 -1.50 -14.74 4.48
CA GLU A 127 -0.82 -13.96 3.43
C GLU A 127 -1.61 -12.69 3.01
N LEU A 128 -2.94 -12.71 3.11
CA LEU A 128 -3.80 -11.66 2.57
C LEU A 128 -3.96 -10.42 3.46
N ARG A 129 -3.50 -10.49 4.71
CA ARG A 129 -3.55 -9.34 5.65
C ARG A 129 -2.71 -8.15 5.21
N GLN A 130 -1.71 -8.37 4.36
CA GLN A 130 -0.79 -7.31 3.92
C GLN A 130 -1.26 -6.63 2.62
N ALA A 131 -2.31 -7.12 1.98
CA ALA A 131 -2.82 -6.50 0.76
C ALA A 131 -3.62 -5.23 1.11
N ILE A 132 -3.22 -4.12 0.49
CA ILE A 132 -3.93 -2.86 0.53
C ILE A 132 -4.26 -2.46 -0.90
N LEU A 133 -5.51 -2.11 -1.15
CA LEU A 133 -6.02 -1.75 -2.46
C LEU A 133 -6.54 -0.31 -2.41
N ILE A 134 -6.10 0.52 -3.34
CA ILE A 134 -6.73 1.80 -3.64
C ILE A 134 -7.69 1.57 -4.80
N VAL A 135 -8.90 2.11 -4.69
CA VAL A 135 -9.88 2.15 -5.77
C VAL A 135 -10.43 3.56 -5.86
N SER A 136 -10.55 4.09 -7.07
CA SER A 136 -11.07 5.43 -7.28
C SER A 136 -11.94 5.49 -8.52
N ASP A 137 -13.04 6.23 -8.43
CA ASP A 137 -13.81 6.70 -9.59
C ASP A 137 -13.60 8.22 -9.76
N SER A 138 -14.41 8.87 -10.59
CA SER A 138 -14.36 10.32 -10.80
C SER A 138 -14.82 11.15 -9.58
N LYS A 139 -15.51 10.55 -8.60
CA LYS A 139 -16.15 11.25 -7.46
C LYS A 139 -15.46 10.97 -6.12
N GLN A 140 -15.11 9.71 -5.85
CA GLN A 140 -14.68 9.20 -4.55
C GLN A 140 -13.47 8.27 -4.71
N SER A 141 -12.69 8.14 -3.64
CA SER A 141 -11.47 7.33 -3.60
C SER A 141 -11.44 6.56 -2.28
N TYR A 142 -11.14 5.27 -2.33
CA TYR A 142 -11.21 4.38 -1.18
C TYR A 142 -9.93 3.57 -1.01
N THR A 143 -9.52 3.39 0.25
CA THR A 143 -8.53 2.41 0.68
C THR A 143 -9.25 1.21 1.26
N LEU A 144 -8.95 0.03 0.73
CA LEU A 144 -9.44 -1.27 1.17
C LEU A 144 -8.28 -2.06 1.77
N THR A 145 -8.47 -2.59 2.98
CA THR A 145 -7.46 -3.43 3.64
C THR A 145 -7.86 -4.90 3.60
N GLY A 146 -6.87 -5.80 3.65
CA GLY A 146 -7.09 -7.23 3.86
C GLY A 146 -7.72 -7.61 5.21
N ASN A 147 -8.07 -6.64 6.07
CA ASN A 147 -8.89 -6.85 7.27
C ASN A 147 -10.38 -6.51 7.05
N GLY A 148 -10.73 -6.04 5.86
CA GLY A 148 -12.08 -5.60 5.51
C GLY A 148 -12.41 -4.21 6.06
N ASP A 149 -11.42 -3.32 6.12
CA ASP A 149 -11.66 -1.90 6.40
C ASP A 149 -11.83 -1.14 5.08
N VAL A 150 -12.74 -0.17 5.05
CA VAL A 150 -12.99 0.74 3.94
C VAL A 150 -12.79 2.16 4.44
N ILE A 151 -11.84 2.90 3.87
CA ILE A 151 -11.43 4.21 4.36
C ILE A 151 -11.40 5.20 3.20
N GLU A 152 -12.14 6.29 3.32
CA GLU A 152 -12.08 7.43 2.41
C GLU A 152 -11.15 8.51 3.01
N PRO A 153 -10.17 9.04 2.24
CA PRO A 153 -9.32 10.13 2.70
C PRO A 153 -10.08 11.46 2.69
N HIS A 154 -9.80 12.33 3.65
CA HIS A 154 -10.40 13.67 3.72
C HIS A 154 -9.80 14.66 2.71
N ASP A 155 -8.55 14.45 2.32
CA ASP A 155 -7.76 15.31 1.43
C ASP A 155 -7.73 14.81 -0.02
N GLY A 156 -8.37 13.67 -0.32
CA GLY A 156 -8.36 13.07 -1.64
C GLY A 156 -7.01 12.47 -2.06
N ILE A 157 -6.07 12.27 -1.12
CA ILE A 157 -4.74 11.72 -1.38
C ILE A 157 -4.58 10.42 -0.60
N ILE A 158 -4.13 9.37 -1.29
CA ILE A 158 -3.90 8.06 -0.67
C ILE A 158 -2.54 7.54 -1.10
N GLY A 159 -1.65 7.25 -0.15
CA GLY A 159 -0.38 6.57 -0.41
C GLY A 159 -0.32 5.22 0.29
N ILE A 160 -0.02 4.15 -0.45
CA ILE A 160 0.15 2.80 0.08
C ILE A 160 1.48 2.19 -0.39
N GLY A 161 1.91 1.12 0.28
CA GLY A 161 3.14 0.40 -0.05
C GLY A 161 4.38 0.91 0.68
N SER A 162 5.55 0.41 0.27
CA SER A 162 6.83 0.61 0.96
C SER A 162 7.26 2.08 1.05
N GLY A 163 7.04 2.86 -0.01
CA GLY A 163 7.29 4.31 -0.07
C GLY A 163 6.01 5.16 0.00
N GLY A 164 4.86 4.57 0.34
CA GLY A 164 3.57 5.23 0.28
C GLY A 164 3.47 6.48 1.17
N THR A 165 4.08 6.45 2.36
CA THR A 165 4.09 7.59 3.28
C THR A 165 4.94 8.75 2.79
N TYR A 166 6.05 8.49 2.11
CA TYR A 166 6.88 9.53 1.49
C TYR A 166 6.15 10.19 0.33
N ALA A 167 5.54 9.39 -0.54
CA ALA A 167 4.73 9.88 -1.65
C ALA A 167 3.53 10.69 -1.15
N LEU A 168 2.83 10.22 -0.10
CA LEU A 168 1.71 10.92 0.53
C LEU A 168 2.13 12.27 1.10
N ALA A 169 3.25 12.33 1.83
CA ALA A 169 3.76 13.57 2.42
C ALA A 169 4.13 14.59 1.34
N ALA A 170 4.81 14.15 0.27
CA ALA A 170 5.16 15.01 -0.86
C ALA A 170 3.91 15.52 -1.60
N ALA A 171 2.93 14.65 -1.85
CA ALA A 171 1.69 15.03 -2.52
C ALA A 171 0.89 16.06 -1.72
N ARG A 172 0.80 15.88 -0.40
CA ARG A 172 0.18 16.86 0.51
C ARG A 172 0.87 18.23 0.48
N ALA A 173 2.20 18.26 0.38
CA ALA A 173 2.92 19.53 0.26
C ALA A 173 2.71 20.23 -1.10
N LEU A 174 2.39 19.46 -2.15
CA LEU A 174 2.23 19.97 -3.51
C LEU A 174 0.76 20.26 -3.89
N ILE A 175 -0.22 19.80 -3.10
CA ILE A 175 -1.64 19.86 -3.47
C ILE A 175 -2.14 21.30 -3.66
N ASP A 176 -1.66 22.24 -2.84
CA ASP A 176 -2.07 23.65 -2.86
C ASP A 176 -1.40 24.46 -3.99
N GLN A 177 -0.49 23.87 -4.77
CA GLN A 177 0.19 24.58 -5.85
C GLN A 177 -0.77 24.80 -7.04
N PRO A 178 -1.12 26.04 -7.41
CA PRO A 178 -2.20 26.30 -8.38
C PRO A 178 -1.86 25.81 -9.80
N ASN A 179 -0.58 25.75 -10.14
CA ASN A 179 -0.11 25.40 -11.49
C ASN A 179 0.15 23.90 -11.68
N LEU A 180 -0.17 23.07 -10.69
CA LEU A 180 0.07 21.63 -10.77
C LEU A 180 -1.23 20.84 -10.88
N ASP A 181 -1.34 19.99 -11.89
CA ASP A 181 -2.45 19.06 -12.03
C ASP A 181 -2.24 17.77 -11.18
N ALA A 182 -3.25 16.91 -11.12
CA ALA A 182 -3.19 15.68 -10.32
C ALA A 182 -2.05 14.74 -10.78
N GLU A 183 -1.76 14.68 -12.09
CA GLU A 183 -0.72 13.81 -12.63
C GLU A 183 0.68 14.34 -12.31
N GLU A 184 0.91 15.63 -12.48
CA GLU A 184 2.16 16.30 -12.16
C GLU A 184 2.49 16.18 -10.68
N ILE A 185 1.50 16.37 -9.79
CA ILE A 185 1.67 16.14 -8.36
C ILE A 185 2.04 14.68 -8.11
N GLY A 186 1.32 13.73 -8.72
CA GLY A 186 1.59 12.31 -8.60
C GLY A 186 3.03 11.95 -9.00
N ARG A 187 3.48 12.42 -10.17
CA ARG A 187 4.82 12.17 -10.70
C ARG A 187 5.91 12.78 -9.83
N ARG A 188 5.79 14.05 -9.41
CA ARG A 188 6.78 14.70 -8.55
C ARG A 188 6.86 14.03 -7.17
N SER A 189 5.72 13.63 -6.62
CA SER A 189 5.66 12.98 -5.32
C SER A 189 6.28 11.58 -5.35
N MET A 190 6.01 10.82 -6.41
CA MET A 190 6.62 9.50 -6.62
C MET A 190 8.12 9.57 -6.90
N GLN A 191 8.58 10.61 -7.60
CA GLN A 191 10.00 10.89 -7.78
C GLN A 191 10.71 11.06 -6.44
N ILE A 192 10.16 11.91 -5.55
CA ILE A 192 10.69 12.10 -4.20
C ILE A 192 10.68 10.79 -3.41
N ALA A 193 9.61 9.99 -3.51
CA ALA A 193 9.54 8.70 -2.84
C ALA A 193 10.60 7.71 -3.35
N ALA A 194 10.88 7.68 -4.66
CA ALA A 194 11.91 6.83 -5.26
C ALA A 194 13.34 7.26 -4.88
N ASP A 195 13.56 8.55 -4.66
CA ASP A 195 14.87 9.06 -4.22
C ASP A 195 15.17 8.75 -2.74
N ILE A 196 14.14 8.47 -1.93
CA ILE A 196 14.25 8.21 -0.49
C ILE A 196 14.12 6.71 -0.15
N CYS A 197 13.19 6.01 -0.79
CA CYS A 197 12.85 4.63 -0.45
C CYS A 197 13.61 3.63 -1.31
N VAL A 198 14.43 2.78 -0.68
CA VAL A 198 15.17 1.69 -1.36
C VAL A 198 14.27 0.65 -2.05
N TYR A 199 12.98 0.63 -1.73
CA TYR A 199 11.97 -0.28 -2.29
C TYR A 199 11.04 0.40 -3.30
N THR A 200 11.41 1.56 -3.82
CA THR A 200 10.63 2.31 -4.81
C THR A 200 11.58 2.80 -5.88
N ASN A 201 11.25 2.56 -7.16
CA ASN A 201 12.07 3.02 -8.28
C ASN A 201 11.39 4.11 -9.11
N HIS A 202 12.12 4.63 -10.10
CA HIS A 202 11.66 5.67 -11.03
C HIS A 202 10.83 5.14 -12.20
N ASN A 203 10.45 3.86 -12.19
CA ASN A 203 9.68 3.25 -13.27
C ASN A 203 8.19 3.32 -12.95
N PHE A 204 7.56 4.43 -13.33
CA PHE A 204 6.18 4.72 -12.97
C PHE A 204 5.17 4.27 -14.03
N VAL A 205 4.07 3.69 -13.56
CA VAL A 205 2.84 3.45 -14.32
C VAL A 205 1.79 4.42 -13.81
N VAL A 206 1.09 5.08 -14.73
CA VAL A 206 0.11 6.12 -14.42
C VAL A 206 -1.21 5.78 -15.09
N GLU A 207 -2.30 5.85 -14.34
CA GLU A 207 -3.67 5.82 -14.81
C GLU A 207 -4.38 7.09 -14.37
N VAL A 208 -5.05 7.75 -15.31
CA VAL A 208 -5.75 9.00 -15.08
C VAL A 208 -7.24 8.85 -15.40
N LEU A 209 -8.07 9.32 -14.48
CA LEU A 209 -9.49 9.55 -14.74
C LEU A 209 -9.74 11.05 -14.81
N GLU A 210 -10.37 11.48 -15.89
CA GLU A 210 -10.97 12.80 -16.01
C GLU A 210 -12.36 12.71 -15.38
N GLY A 211 -12.63 13.49 -14.34
CA GLY A 211 -13.97 13.68 -13.81
C GLY A 211 -14.68 14.83 -14.49
N GLU A 212 -15.99 14.93 -14.28
CA GLU A 212 -16.74 16.12 -14.64
C GLU A 212 -16.20 17.29 -13.80
N THR A 213 -15.55 18.26 -14.46
CA THR A 213 -15.22 19.54 -13.83
C THR A 213 -16.49 20.11 -13.19
N PRO A 214 -16.48 20.53 -11.92
CA PRO A 214 -17.60 21.30 -11.39
C PRO A 214 -17.75 22.52 -12.30
N GLU A 215 -18.85 22.60 -13.05
CA GLU A 215 -19.18 23.81 -13.78
C GLU A 215 -19.08 24.97 -12.80
N GLU A 216 -18.24 25.97 -13.13
CA GLU A 216 -18.24 27.24 -12.42
C GLU A 216 -19.69 27.69 -12.30
N LYS A 217 -20.22 27.74 -11.08
CA LYS A 217 -21.46 28.46 -10.83
C LYS A 217 -21.21 29.89 -11.27
N LYS A 218 -21.69 30.23 -12.47
CA LYS A 218 -21.86 31.60 -12.92
C LYS A 218 -22.90 32.23 -12.00
N ASP A 219 -22.42 32.95 -11.00
CA ASP A 219 -23.20 33.97 -10.30
C ASP A 219 -23.55 35.14 -11.24
#